data_AF-A0A1A2LZD1-F1
#
_entry.id   AF-A0A1A2LZD1-F1
#
_cell.length_a   1.000
_cell.length_b   1.000
_cell.length_c   1.000
_cell.angle_alpha   90.00
_cell.angle_beta   90.00
_cell.angle_gamma   90.00
#
_symmetry.space_group_name_H-M   'P 1'
#
loop_
_entity.id
_entity.type
_entity.pdbx_description
1 polymer ?
#
loop_
_entity_poly.entity_id
_entity_poly.type
_entity_poly.pdbx_seq_one_letter_code
_entity_poly.pdbx_strand_id
1 'polypeptide(L)'
;MTSHWAVGDRYGLAFPADPAALKSGAAPFLTEALVASGALWDNGIARVTGFAEVAGGSTGRKAMLSVEYAHPAPGLPADLFVKFSRDFDDPARDRGRTQMEPEVRFAALSGAAGFPIAVPRVLFADYHRRTGTGILVTERIRFGGNGIEPKYHKCLDYEMPEPLEHYRALITALARLAGTHRSGRLPAELTAPFPLDVATATVGDRAALSPAKLERRVDQLADFAETRPGLLPACSPELVARLRADVPRFAHYEQAVAALLSTDSDYVALCHWNANIDNAWFWRDPGGVLRCGLMDWGCVGQMNLGMAVWGAMSGAETDLWDLHFDELLQLFVTEFHCCGGPELDPVRLRRHTLLYAAAMGVAWLLGVPALIRKRFEAIPDSRLHPLIRDDESVRAPLQMLSNLLFLWDRHRVGELLDAALAE
;
A
#
# COMPACT_ATOMS: atom_id res chain seq x y z
N MET A 1 22.64 -19.84 -20.34
CA MET A 1 22.44 -20.39 -18.99
C MET A 1 21.05 -19.98 -18.55
N THR A 2 20.18 -20.95 -18.28
CA THR A 2 18.78 -20.78 -17.83
C THR A 2 18.73 -20.36 -16.35
N SER A 3 19.42 -19.27 -16.00
CA SER A 3 19.83 -19.01 -14.61
C SER A 3 18.75 -18.46 -13.68
N HIS A 4 17.59 -18.04 -14.18
CA HIS A 4 16.58 -17.33 -13.36
C HIS A 4 15.25 -18.08 -13.28
N TRP A 5 15.30 -19.31 -12.76
CA TRP A 5 14.12 -20.12 -12.42
C TRP A 5 14.20 -20.53 -10.95
N ALA A 6 13.04 -20.69 -10.31
CA ALA A 6 12.91 -21.24 -8.97
C ALA A 6 11.82 -22.32 -8.95
N VAL A 7 11.86 -23.22 -7.97
CA VAL A 7 10.80 -24.23 -7.77
C VAL A 7 9.92 -23.75 -6.64
N GLY A 8 8.62 -23.62 -6.91
CA GLY A 8 7.65 -23.11 -5.95
C GLY A 8 7.34 -24.09 -4.83
N ASP A 9 7.20 -23.54 -3.62
CA ASP A 9 6.94 -24.33 -2.43
C ASP A 9 5.51 -24.89 -2.41
N ARG A 10 4.56 -24.25 -3.12
CA ARG A 10 3.16 -24.67 -3.14
C ARG A 10 2.88 -25.75 -4.18
N TYR A 11 3.29 -25.54 -5.42
CA TYR A 11 2.95 -26.44 -6.53
C TYR A 11 4.09 -27.38 -6.92
N GLY A 12 5.31 -27.19 -6.39
CA GLY A 12 6.49 -27.94 -6.84
C GLY A 12 6.89 -27.66 -8.29
N LEU A 13 6.30 -26.63 -8.89
CA LEU A 13 6.49 -26.24 -10.28
C LEU A 13 7.70 -25.31 -10.41
N ALA A 14 8.52 -25.51 -11.44
CA ALA A 14 9.52 -24.52 -11.83
C ALA A 14 8.82 -23.29 -12.44
N PHE A 15 9.17 -22.09 -11.97
CA PHE A 15 8.63 -20.84 -12.49
C PHE A 15 9.74 -19.80 -12.77
N PRO A 16 9.53 -18.89 -13.75
CA PRO A 16 10.50 -17.86 -14.10
C PRO A 16 10.59 -16.80 -13.01
N ALA A 17 11.81 -16.38 -12.68
CA ALA A 17 12.07 -15.38 -11.65
C ALA A 17 12.09 -13.94 -12.18
N ASP A 18 12.03 -13.74 -13.50
CA ASP A 18 12.04 -12.43 -14.14
C ASP A 18 11.32 -12.43 -15.52
N PRO A 19 11.11 -11.24 -16.14
CA PRO A 19 10.46 -11.13 -17.44
C PRO A 19 11.20 -11.84 -18.58
N ALA A 20 12.54 -11.87 -18.58
CA ALA A 20 13.33 -12.47 -19.64
C ALA A 20 13.17 -14.00 -19.66
N ALA A 21 13.24 -14.63 -18.49
CA ALA A 21 12.98 -16.04 -18.27
C ALA A 21 11.54 -16.40 -18.68
N LEU A 22 10.55 -15.58 -18.28
CA LEU A 22 9.16 -15.79 -18.69
C LEU A 22 9.02 -15.74 -20.22
N LYS A 23 9.56 -14.71 -20.88
CA LYS A 23 9.44 -14.52 -22.33
C LYS A 23 9.99 -15.72 -23.12
N SER A 24 11.04 -16.38 -22.63
CA SER A 24 11.66 -17.52 -23.29
C SER A 24 10.80 -18.80 -23.32
N GLY A 25 9.80 -18.92 -22.43
CA GLY A 25 9.00 -20.14 -22.26
C GLY A 25 7.54 -19.90 -21.84
N ALA A 26 6.98 -18.73 -22.15
CA ALA A 26 5.74 -18.26 -21.55
C ALA A 26 4.53 -19.17 -21.80
N ALA A 27 4.24 -19.58 -23.03
CA ALA A 27 3.02 -20.33 -23.33
C ALA A 27 2.99 -21.73 -22.67
N PRO A 28 4.06 -22.56 -22.76
CA PRO A 28 4.11 -23.83 -22.03
C PRO A 28 4.04 -23.65 -20.51
N PHE A 29 4.84 -22.72 -19.94
CA PHE A 29 4.84 -22.45 -18.50
C PHE A 29 3.46 -22.00 -18.01
N LEU A 30 2.85 -21.01 -18.66
CA LEU A 30 1.55 -20.49 -18.23
C LEU A 30 0.46 -21.56 -18.34
N THR A 31 0.50 -22.43 -19.37
CA THR A 31 -0.44 -23.55 -19.47
C THR A 31 -0.30 -24.46 -18.24
N GLU A 32 0.90 -24.90 -17.92
CA GLU A 32 1.17 -25.78 -16.79
C GLU A 32 0.81 -25.13 -15.45
N ALA A 33 1.20 -23.87 -15.26
CA ALA A 33 0.94 -23.08 -14.06
C ALA A 33 -0.57 -22.87 -13.82
N LEU A 34 -1.32 -22.49 -14.86
CA LEU A 34 -2.76 -22.25 -14.74
C LEU A 34 -3.55 -23.55 -14.55
N VAL A 35 -3.06 -24.67 -15.08
CA VAL A 35 -3.64 -26.00 -14.78
C VAL A 35 -3.35 -26.40 -13.33
N ALA A 36 -2.11 -26.22 -12.87
CA ALA A 36 -1.71 -26.54 -11.50
C ALA A 36 -2.48 -25.74 -10.44
N SER A 37 -2.82 -24.48 -10.73
CA SER A 37 -3.65 -23.64 -9.85
C SER A 37 -5.16 -23.93 -9.95
N GLY A 38 -5.59 -24.69 -10.95
CA GLY A 38 -7.00 -24.91 -11.27
C GLY A 38 -7.69 -23.73 -11.98
N ALA A 39 -6.94 -22.70 -12.39
CA ALA A 39 -7.49 -21.58 -13.17
C ALA A 39 -7.82 -21.96 -14.63
N LEU A 40 -7.24 -23.03 -15.15
CA LEU A 40 -7.44 -23.57 -16.49
C LEU A 40 -7.74 -25.07 -16.42
N TRP A 41 -8.74 -25.53 -17.20
CA TRP A 41 -9.13 -26.93 -17.29
C TRP A 41 -9.39 -27.30 -18.75
N ASP A 42 -8.82 -28.43 -19.20
CA ASP A 42 -8.96 -28.98 -20.55
C ASP A 42 -8.74 -27.95 -21.69
N ASN A 43 -7.77 -27.06 -21.51
CA ASN A 43 -7.39 -26.03 -22.46
C ASN A 43 -5.92 -25.66 -22.23
N GLY A 44 -5.35 -24.84 -23.10
CA GLY A 44 -3.96 -24.39 -23.04
C GLY A 44 -3.80 -22.99 -23.58
N ILE A 45 -2.65 -22.37 -23.32
CA ILE A 45 -2.27 -21.14 -24.00
C ILE A 45 -1.57 -21.52 -25.30
N ALA A 46 -2.21 -21.23 -26.43
CA ALA A 46 -1.69 -21.52 -27.76
C ALA A 46 -0.52 -20.59 -28.11
N ARG A 47 -0.63 -19.30 -27.78
CA ARG A 47 0.44 -18.32 -28.01
C ARG A 47 0.33 -17.09 -27.12
N VAL A 48 1.48 -16.45 -26.89
CA VAL A 48 1.56 -15.10 -26.34
C VAL A 48 1.60 -14.11 -27.50
N THR A 49 0.62 -13.23 -27.59
CA THR A 49 0.45 -12.26 -28.67
C THR A 49 1.00 -10.88 -28.34
N GLY A 50 1.20 -10.58 -27.06
CA GLY A 50 1.79 -9.34 -26.58
C GLY A 50 2.64 -9.58 -25.34
N PHE A 51 3.77 -8.88 -25.24
CA PHE A 51 4.65 -8.90 -24.07
C PHE A 51 5.31 -7.54 -23.91
N ALA A 52 5.11 -6.90 -22.76
CA ALA A 52 5.76 -5.65 -22.43
C ALA A 52 6.18 -5.65 -20.96
N GLU A 53 7.40 -5.22 -20.66
CA GLU A 53 7.79 -4.94 -19.28
C GLU A 53 7.15 -3.65 -18.80
N VAL A 54 6.77 -3.63 -17.52
CA VAL A 54 6.18 -2.46 -16.88
C VAL A 54 7.23 -1.86 -15.96
N ALA A 55 7.61 -0.61 -16.25
CA ALA A 55 8.45 0.17 -15.35
C ALA A 55 7.63 0.65 -14.14
N GLY A 56 8.27 0.69 -12.96
CA GLY A 56 7.69 1.29 -11.75
C GLY A 56 7.41 0.34 -10.58
N GLY A 57 7.06 0.95 -9.45
CA GLY A 57 6.94 0.32 -8.14
C GLY A 57 8.29 0.13 -7.42
N SER A 58 8.24 -0.09 -6.11
CA SER A 58 9.41 -0.08 -5.24
C SER A 58 10.19 -1.40 -5.21
N THR A 59 9.57 -2.51 -5.61
CA THR A 59 10.14 -3.86 -5.52
C THR A 59 9.82 -4.70 -6.76
N GLY A 60 10.73 -5.61 -7.07
CA GLY A 60 10.56 -6.61 -8.11
C GLY A 60 10.39 -6.08 -9.53
N ARG A 61 10.24 -6.99 -10.50
CA ARG A 61 9.92 -6.67 -11.90
C ARG A 61 8.48 -7.04 -12.23
N LYS A 62 7.95 -6.44 -13.30
CA LYS A 62 6.55 -6.60 -13.73
C LYS A 62 6.46 -6.70 -15.25
N ALA A 63 5.52 -7.50 -15.75
CA ALA A 63 5.24 -7.64 -17.17
C ALA A 63 3.73 -7.69 -17.45
N MET A 64 3.33 -7.15 -18.60
CA MET A 64 2.00 -7.32 -19.19
C MET A 64 2.09 -8.30 -20.35
N LEU A 65 1.12 -9.21 -20.42
CA LEU A 65 1.01 -10.18 -21.50
C LEU A 65 -0.39 -10.14 -22.11
N SER A 66 -0.47 -10.46 -23.40
CA SER A 66 -1.71 -10.86 -24.05
C SER A 66 -1.55 -12.29 -24.54
N VAL A 67 -2.54 -13.14 -24.28
CA VAL A 67 -2.51 -14.58 -24.59
C VAL A 67 -3.73 -14.98 -25.43
N GLU A 68 -3.53 -16.00 -26.26
CA GLU A 68 -4.63 -16.69 -26.92
C GLU A 68 -4.70 -18.13 -26.41
N TYR A 69 -5.91 -18.52 -25.99
CA TYR A 69 -6.21 -19.88 -25.57
C TYR A 69 -6.40 -20.80 -26.79
N ALA A 70 -6.06 -22.08 -26.65
CA ALA A 70 -6.20 -23.08 -27.71
C ALA A 70 -7.66 -23.30 -28.12
N HIS A 71 -8.58 -23.21 -27.16
CA HIS A 71 -10.01 -23.19 -27.37
C HIS A 71 -10.62 -21.89 -26.83
N PRO A 72 -11.71 -21.36 -27.45
CA PRO A 72 -12.39 -20.16 -26.97
C PRO A 72 -12.75 -20.26 -25.48
N ALA A 73 -12.24 -19.33 -24.68
CA ALA A 73 -12.44 -19.28 -23.24
C ALA A 73 -12.94 -17.88 -22.81
N PRO A 74 -14.20 -17.51 -23.15
CA PRO A 74 -14.72 -16.16 -22.89
C PRO A 74 -14.76 -15.79 -21.40
N GLY A 75 -14.75 -16.80 -20.51
CA GLY A 75 -14.69 -16.61 -19.06
C GLY A 75 -13.28 -16.50 -18.48
N LEU A 76 -12.21 -16.54 -19.30
CA LEU A 76 -10.82 -16.42 -18.83
C LEU A 76 -10.17 -15.11 -19.30
N PRO A 77 -9.41 -14.43 -18.42
CA PRO A 77 -8.65 -13.25 -18.82
C PRO A 77 -7.63 -13.59 -19.91
N ALA A 78 -7.64 -12.85 -21.02
CA ALA A 78 -6.64 -12.96 -22.08
C ALA A 78 -5.51 -11.91 -21.92
N ASP A 79 -5.75 -10.84 -21.17
CA ASP A 79 -4.71 -9.88 -20.80
C ASP A 79 -4.28 -10.13 -19.36
N LEU A 80 -2.99 -10.38 -19.17
CA LEU A 80 -2.42 -10.79 -17.91
C LEU A 80 -1.44 -9.74 -17.39
N PHE A 81 -1.33 -9.68 -16.07
CA PHE A 81 -0.28 -8.96 -15.37
C PHE A 81 0.54 -9.96 -14.56
N VAL A 82 1.87 -9.88 -14.66
CA VAL A 82 2.80 -10.75 -13.95
C VAL A 82 3.72 -9.92 -13.11
N LYS A 83 3.76 -10.21 -11.81
CA LYS A 83 4.68 -9.63 -10.83
C LYS A 83 5.72 -10.68 -10.45
N PHE A 84 6.97 -10.25 -10.31
CA PHE A 84 8.10 -11.04 -9.82
C PHE A 84 8.65 -10.39 -8.57
N SER A 85 9.07 -11.18 -7.58
CA SER A 85 9.66 -10.61 -6.36
C SER A 85 11.07 -10.09 -6.56
N ARG A 86 11.78 -10.62 -7.58
CA ARG A 86 13.21 -10.36 -7.82
C ARG A 86 13.43 -9.19 -8.77
N ASP A 87 14.51 -8.48 -8.52
CA ASP A 87 15.10 -7.54 -9.48
C ASP A 87 16.62 -7.72 -9.48
N PHE A 88 17.11 -8.65 -10.32
CA PHE A 88 18.53 -9.00 -10.37
C PHE A 88 19.42 -7.84 -10.86
N ASP A 89 18.84 -6.83 -11.49
CA ASP A 89 19.56 -5.69 -12.05
C ASP A 89 19.64 -4.51 -11.05
N ASP A 90 18.81 -4.50 -10.00
CA ASP A 90 18.77 -3.46 -8.97
C ASP A 90 18.81 -4.06 -7.55
N PRO A 91 20.00 -4.11 -6.91
CA PRO A 91 20.15 -4.66 -5.57
C PRO A 91 19.36 -3.91 -4.49
N ALA A 92 19.02 -2.63 -4.69
CA ALA A 92 18.22 -1.89 -3.71
C ALA A 92 16.76 -2.35 -3.76
N ARG A 93 16.21 -2.56 -4.97
CA ARG A 93 14.87 -3.10 -5.18
C ARG A 93 14.76 -4.57 -4.78
N ASP A 94 15.79 -5.38 -5.05
CA ASP A 94 15.81 -6.82 -4.72
C ASP A 94 15.82 -7.12 -3.21
N ARG A 95 16.17 -6.12 -2.37
CA ARG A 95 16.03 -6.24 -0.91
C ARG A 95 14.57 -6.47 -0.49
N GLY A 96 13.62 -5.94 -1.26
CA GLY A 96 12.19 -6.08 -1.00
C GLY A 96 11.58 -7.41 -1.46
N ARG A 97 12.36 -8.37 -1.96
CA ARG A 97 11.85 -9.66 -2.49
C ARG A 97 11.01 -10.49 -1.51
N THR A 98 11.18 -10.28 -0.20
CA THR A 98 10.40 -10.95 0.85
C THR A 98 8.99 -10.38 1.01
N GLN A 99 8.74 -9.15 0.53
CA GLN A 99 7.43 -8.49 0.63
C GLN A 99 6.34 -9.18 -0.20
N MET A 100 6.72 -9.99 -1.19
CA MET A 100 5.80 -10.72 -2.05
C MET A 100 5.31 -12.03 -1.45
N GLU A 101 5.99 -12.60 -0.44
CA GLU A 101 5.53 -13.81 0.22
C GLU A 101 4.09 -13.69 0.78
N PRO A 102 3.75 -12.65 1.58
CA PRO A 102 2.39 -12.48 2.04
C PRO A 102 1.39 -12.22 0.90
N GLU A 103 1.81 -11.55 -0.17
CA GLU A 103 0.96 -11.30 -1.34
C GLU A 103 0.59 -12.62 -2.06
N VAL A 104 1.54 -13.56 -2.20
CA VAL A 104 1.26 -14.90 -2.75
C VAL A 104 0.27 -15.68 -1.88
N ARG A 105 0.37 -15.56 -0.55
CA ARG A 105 -0.62 -16.16 0.38
C ARG A 105 -1.99 -15.51 0.21
N PHE A 106 -2.02 -14.18 0.08
CA PHE A 106 -3.25 -13.43 -0.12
C PHE A 106 -3.94 -13.78 -1.44
N ALA A 107 -3.16 -14.07 -2.49
CA ALA A 107 -3.69 -14.55 -3.77
C ALA A 107 -4.52 -15.83 -3.63
N ALA A 108 -4.18 -16.71 -2.68
CA ALA A 108 -4.97 -17.90 -2.37
C ALA A 108 -6.27 -17.52 -1.62
N LEU A 109 -6.14 -16.67 -0.61
CA LEU A 109 -7.26 -16.19 0.20
C LEU A 109 -8.30 -15.44 -0.62
N SER A 110 -7.86 -14.64 -1.58
CA SER A 110 -8.75 -13.80 -2.38
C SER A 110 -9.61 -14.59 -3.37
N GLY A 111 -9.27 -15.85 -3.64
CA GLY A 111 -10.09 -16.79 -4.40
C GLY A 111 -11.12 -17.55 -3.56
N ALA A 112 -11.12 -17.36 -2.22
CA ALA A 112 -12.08 -18.03 -1.34
C ALA A 112 -13.52 -17.56 -1.62
N ALA A 113 -14.47 -18.49 -1.49
CA ALA A 113 -15.89 -18.16 -1.60
C ALA A 113 -16.27 -17.11 -0.53
N GLY A 114 -16.97 -16.05 -0.96
CA GLY A 114 -17.40 -14.99 -0.06
C GLY A 114 -16.33 -13.96 0.29
N PHE A 115 -15.19 -13.91 -0.43
CA PHE A 115 -14.21 -12.84 -0.27
C PHE A 115 -14.86 -11.45 -0.50
N PRO A 116 -14.66 -10.46 0.40
CA PRO A 116 -15.61 -9.34 0.54
C PRO A 116 -15.36 -8.14 -0.38
N ILE A 117 -14.25 -8.14 -1.13
CA ILE A 117 -13.82 -7.01 -1.96
C ILE A 117 -13.33 -7.48 -3.32
N ALA A 118 -13.29 -6.56 -4.29
CA ALA A 118 -12.69 -6.82 -5.58
C ALA A 118 -11.16 -6.77 -5.50
N VAL A 119 -10.53 -7.82 -6.02
CA VAL A 119 -9.09 -7.95 -6.26
C VAL A 119 -8.90 -8.41 -7.71
N PRO A 120 -7.74 -8.19 -8.35
CA PRO A 120 -7.49 -8.77 -9.66
C PRO A 120 -7.60 -10.30 -9.57
N ARG A 121 -8.34 -10.91 -10.49
CA ARG A 121 -8.48 -12.37 -10.56
C ARG A 121 -7.10 -13.02 -10.64
N VAL A 122 -6.78 -13.81 -9.63
CA VAL A 122 -5.54 -14.57 -9.55
C VAL A 122 -5.65 -15.80 -10.43
N LEU A 123 -4.64 -16.02 -11.28
CA LEU A 123 -4.54 -17.16 -12.17
C LEU A 123 -3.45 -18.13 -11.71
N PHE A 124 -2.36 -17.62 -11.15
CA PHE A 124 -1.30 -18.44 -10.56
C PHE A 124 -0.49 -17.61 -9.57
N ALA A 125 -0.04 -18.21 -8.47
CA ALA A 125 0.87 -17.56 -7.53
C ALA A 125 1.70 -18.62 -6.80
N ASP A 126 3.01 -18.44 -6.74
CA ASP A 126 3.90 -19.32 -5.96
C ASP A 126 5.13 -18.55 -5.46
N TYR A 127 5.77 -19.10 -4.43
CA TYR A 127 6.92 -18.53 -3.76
C TYR A 127 7.89 -19.64 -3.36
N HIS A 128 9.19 -19.37 -3.53
CA HIS A 128 10.27 -20.22 -3.05
C HIS A 128 10.98 -19.51 -1.91
N ARG A 129 10.62 -19.89 -0.68
CA ARG A 129 11.05 -19.20 0.56
C ARG A 129 12.56 -19.10 0.67
N ARG A 130 13.27 -20.17 0.34
CA ARG A 130 14.74 -20.25 0.50
C ARG A 130 15.49 -19.17 -0.28
N THR A 131 15.01 -18.77 -1.45
CA THR A 131 15.67 -17.72 -2.27
C THR A 131 14.93 -16.38 -2.23
N GLY A 132 13.75 -16.34 -1.63
CA GLY A 132 12.85 -15.20 -1.67
C GLY A 132 12.31 -14.90 -3.09
N THR A 133 12.25 -15.91 -3.95
CA THR A 133 11.81 -15.76 -5.35
C THR A 133 10.32 -16.05 -5.43
N GLY A 134 9.54 -15.18 -6.04
CA GLY A 134 8.09 -15.32 -6.16
C GLY A 134 7.57 -14.84 -7.50
N ILE A 135 6.40 -15.38 -7.87
CA ILE A 135 5.66 -14.99 -9.05
C ILE A 135 4.16 -14.90 -8.71
N LEU A 136 3.49 -13.89 -9.28
CA LEU A 136 2.04 -13.73 -9.23
C LEU A 136 1.56 -13.39 -10.62
N VAL A 137 0.58 -14.15 -11.13
CA VAL A 137 -0.09 -13.96 -12.41
C VAL A 137 -1.55 -13.64 -12.12
N THR A 138 -2.01 -12.48 -12.55
CA THR A 138 -3.40 -12.04 -12.42
C THR A 138 -3.96 -11.60 -13.77
N GLU A 139 -5.26 -11.35 -13.83
CA GLU A 139 -5.81 -10.50 -14.87
C GLU A 139 -5.14 -9.12 -14.87
N ARG A 140 -5.10 -8.48 -16.03
CA ARG A 140 -4.69 -7.07 -16.17
C ARG A 140 -5.92 -6.16 -16.02
N ILE A 141 -5.86 -5.26 -15.04
CA ILE A 141 -6.85 -4.18 -14.90
C ILE A 141 -6.67 -3.17 -16.05
N ARG A 142 -7.73 -2.95 -16.83
CA ARG A 142 -7.74 -2.05 -18.00
C ARG A 142 -8.22 -0.65 -17.61
N PHE A 143 -7.36 0.13 -16.97
CA PHE A 143 -7.63 1.53 -16.65
C PHE A 143 -8.08 2.33 -17.89
N GLY A 144 -9.13 3.14 -17.74
CA GLY A 144 -9.72 3.93 -18.82
C GLY A 144 -10.50 3.13 -19.87
N GLY A 145 -10.75 1.84 -19.62
CA GLY A 145 -11.50 0.96 -20.52
C GLY A 145 -12.54 0.12 -19.80
N ASN A 146 -13.53 -0.40 -20.54
CA ASN A 146 -14.56 -1.30 -20.01
C ASN A 146 -15.33 -0.77 -18.77
N GLY A 147 -15.53 0.55 -18.69
CA GLY A 147 -16.21 1.20 -17.54
C GLY A 147 -15.32 1.38 -16.30
N ILE A 148 -14.04 1.02 -16.37
CA ILE A 148 -13.04 1.34 -15.36
C ILE A 148 -12.49 2.75 -15.64
N GLU A 149 -12.40 3.56 -14.61
CA GLU A 149 -11.85 4.91 -14.68
C GLU A 149 -10.35 4.90 -15.04
N PRO A 150 -9.78 6.04 -15.50
CA PRO A 150 -8.34 6.18 -15.70
C PRO A 150 -7.56 5.86 -14.42
N LYS A 151 -6.27 5.53 -14.56
CA LYS A 151 -5.40 5.39 -13.40
C LYS A 151 -5.18 6.75 -12.76
N TYR A 152 -5.47 6.87 -11.47
CA TYR A 152 -5.11 8.02 -10.66
C TYR A 152 -3.78 7.79 -9.97
N HIS A 153 -2.99 8.85 -9.82
CA HIS A 153 -1.66 8.77 -9.24
C HIS A 153 -1.67 9.29 -7.81
N LYS A 154 -0.92 8.62 -6.94
CA LYS A 154 -0.75 9.01 -5.54
C LYS A 154 -0.26 10.45 -5.43
N CYS A 155 -0.87 11.21 -4.52
CA CYS A 155 -0.59 12.62 -4.25
C CYS A 155 -0.85 13.56 -5.45
N LEU A 156 -1.74 13.16 -6.35
CA LEU A 156 -2.25 13.97 -7.47
C LEU A 156 -3.79 14.04 -7.43
N ASP A 157 -4.39 14.02 -6.24
CA ASP A 157 -5.86 13.93 -6.12
C ASP A 157 -6.57 15.16 -6.69
N TYR A 158 -5.87 16.29 -6.86
CA TYR A 158 -6.39 17.46 -7.59
C TYR A 158 -6.63 17.20 -9.08
N GLU A 159 -6.17 16.07 -9.62
CA GLU A 159 -6.48 15.59 -10.99
C GLU A 159 -7.62 14.55 -11.00
N MET A 160 -8.02 14.06 -9.82
CA MET A 160 -9.06 13.06 -9.65
C MET A 160 -10.43 13.75 -9.52
N PRO A 161 -11.46 13.31 -10.26
CA PRO A 161 -12.81 13.83 -10.06
C PRO A 161 -13.33 13.43 -8.68
N GLU A 162 -14.14 14.26 -8.04
CA GLU A 162 -14.82 13.93 -6.77
C GLU A 162 -13.94 13.14 -5.76
N PRO A 163 -12.80 13.68 -5.29
CA PRO A 163 -11.86 12.90 -4.46
C PRO A 163 -12.50 12.24 -3.25
N LEU A 164 -13.44 12.93 -2.59
CA LEU A 164 -14.15 12.37 -1.44
C LEU A 164 -14.93 11.09 -1.78
N GLU A 165 -15.58 11.01 -2.94
CA GLU A 165 -16.32 9.81 -3.36
C GLU A 165 -15.36 8.61 -3.52
N HIS A 166 -14.16 8.86 -4.08
CA HIS A 166 -13.13 7.84 -4.28
C HIS A 166 -12.58 7.34 -2.95
N TYR A 167 -12.27 8.24 -2.02
CA TYR A 167 -11.83 7.85 -0.67
C TYR A 167 -12.93 7.11 0.10
N ARG A 168 -14.21 7.48 -0.04
CA ARG A 168 -15.32 6.71 0.55
C ARG A 168 -15.37 5.28 -0.01
N ALA A 169 -15.24 5.09 -1.32
CA ALA A 169 -15.22 3.77 -1.94
C ALA A 169 -14.02 2.93 -1.48
N LEU A 170 -12.84 3.56 -1.37
CA LEU A 170 -11.61 2.92 -0.92
C LEU A 170 -11.65 2.52 0.56
N ILE A 171 -12.06 3.44 1.44
CA ILE A 171 -12.23 3.19 2.87
C ILE A 171 -13.29 2.10 3.11
N THR A 172 -14.37 2.08 2.33
CA THR A 172 -15.37 1.00 2.36
C THR A 172 -14.75 -0.36 2.04
N ALA A 173 -13.90 -0.46 1.01
CA ALA A 173 -13.23 -1.72 0.68
C ALA A 173 -12.31 -2.20 1.84
N LEU A 174 -11.54 -1.29 2.43
CA LEU A 174 -10.69 -1.62 3.58
C LEU A 174 -11.49 -2.11 4.79
N ALA A 175 -12.55 -1.38 5.13
CA ALA A 175 -13.45 -1.73 6.24
C ALA A 175 -14.10 -3.10 6.02
N ARG A 176 -14.53 -3.41 4.80
CA ARG A 176 -15.16 -4.70 4.45
C ARG A 176 -14.21 -5.88 4.60
N LEU A 177 -12.96 -5.75 4.13
CA LEU A 177 -11.96 -6.79 4.33
C LEU A 177 -11.66 -7.00 5.82
N ALA A 178 -11.38 -5.91 6.54
CA ALA A 178 -11.04 -5.95 7.96
C ALA A 178 -12.20 -6.53 8.81
N GLY A 179 -13.42 -6.07 8.58
CA GLY A 179 -14.61 -6.53 9.29
C GLY A 179 -14.95 -8.00 8.98
N THR A 180 -14.83 -8.41 7.71
CA THR A 180 -15.06 -9.83 7.33
C THR A 180 -13.99 -10.74 7.94
N HIS A 181 -12.73 -10.32 7.98
CA HIS A 181 -11.68 -11.04 8.69
C HIS A 181 -12.03 -11.20 10.18
N ARG A 182 -12.44 -10.10 10.84
CA ARG A 182 -12.79 -10.12 12.28
C ARG A 182 -14.07 -10.87 12.61
N SER A 183 -14.98 -11.00 11.65
CA SER A 183 -16.16 -11.85 11.80
C SER A 183 -15.86 -13.35 11.80
N GLY A 184 -14.64 -13.76 11.44
CA GLY A 184 -14.28 -15.18 11.29
C GLY A 184 -14.85 -15.86 10.05
N ARG A 185 -15.46 -15.10 9.12
CA ARG A 185 -16.04 -15.63 7.87
C ARG A 185 -15.01 -16.01 6.81
N LEU A 186 -13.77 -15.51 6.93
CA LEU A 186 -12.67 -15.93 6.05
C LEU A 186 -12.10 -17.29 6.50
N PRO A 187 -11.67 -18.18 5.59
CA PRO A 187 -11.14 -19.50 5.95
C PRO A 187 -9.92 -19.38 6.88
N ALA A 188 -10.01 -19.98 8.06
CA ALA A 188 -9.00 -19.86 9.11
C ALA A 188 -7.63 -20.38 8.69
N GLU A 189 -7.61 -21.44 7.88
CA GLU A 189 -6.39 -22.04 7.31
C GLU A 189 -5.67 -21.09 6.33
N LEU A 190 -6.39 -20.17 5.69
CA LEU A 190 -5.82 -19.19 4.78
C LEU A 190 -5.46 -17.88 5.48
N THR A 191 -6.06 -17.57 6.65
CA THR A 191 -5.77 -16.36 7.42
C THR A 191 -4.70 -16.56 8.50
N ALA A 192 -4.60 -17.75 9.11
CA ALA A 192 -3.59 -18.07 10.13
C ALA A 192 -2.13 -17.79 9.71
N PRO A 193 -1.73 -17.93 8.44
CA PRO A 193 -0.38 -17.61 8.00
C PRO A 193 -0.04 -16.11 7.92
N PHE A 194 -0.98 -15.19 8.17
CA PHE A 194 -0.67 -13.76 8.23
C PHE A 194 -0.28 -13.38 9.67
N PRO A 195 0.99 -13.08 9.96
CA PRO A 195 1.39 -12.66 11.28
C PRO A 195 0.77 -11.30 11.62
N LEU A 196 0.51 -11.09 12.90
CA LEU A 196 0.41 -9.73 13.45
C LEU A 196 1.82 -9.19 13.53
N ASP A 197 2.10 -8.12 12.80
CA ASP A 197 3.44 -7.56 12.80
C ASP A 197 3.44 -6.04 12.74
N VAL A 198 3.09 -5.40 13.85
CA VAL A 198 3.13 -3.93 13.96
C VAL A 198 4.58 -3.41 13.99
N ALA A 199 5.52 -4.20 14.52
CA ALA A 199 6.92 -3.80 14.66
C ALA A 199 7.70 -3.84 13.34
N THR A 200 7.38 -4.77 12.42
CA THR A 200 7.96 -4.78 11.05
C THR A 200 7.07 -4.12 10.00
N ALA A 201 5.83 -3.76 10.34
CA ALA A 201 4.95 -3.01 9.44
C ALA A 201 5.42 -1.56 9.16
N THR A 202 6.57 -1.14 9.68
CA THR A 202 7.35 -0.04 9.09
C THR A 202 8.28 -0.62 8.01
N VAL A 203 8.03 -0.29 6.74
CA VAL A 203 8.87 -0.81 5.65
C VAL A 203 10.31 -0.27 5.75
N GLY A 204 11.24 -1.17 6.10
CA GLY A 204 12.69 -0.98 6.01
C GLY A 204 13.41 -0.84 7.36
N ASP A 205 14.55 -1.51 7.50
CA ASP A 205 15.42 -1.39 8.68
C ASP A 205 16.06 0.01 8.72
N ARG A 206 15.87 0.76 9.81
CA ARG A 206 16.55 2.04 10.03
C ARG A 206 17.16 2.13 11.43
N ALA A 207 18.39 2.63 11.48
CA ALA A 207 19.04 2.96 12.75
C ALA A 207 18.31 4.14 13.42
N ALA A 208 18.08 4.01 14.73
CA ALA A 208 17.53 5.07 15.57
C ALA A 208 18.34 6.37 15.42
N LEU A 209 17.64 7.50 15.37
CA LEU A 209 18.27 8.81 15.25
C LEU A 209 18.55 9.38 16.64
N SER A 210 19.77 9.90 16.83
CA SER A 210 20.12 10.62 18.07
C SER A 210 19.21 11.86 18.26
N PRO A 211 18.89 12.27 19.50
CA PRO A 211 18.10 13.47 19.78
C PRO A 211 18.58 14.73 19.03
N ALA A 212 19.89 15.02 19.06
CA ALA A 212 20.47 16.16 18.34
C ALA A 212 20.24 16.13 16.81
N LYS A 213 20.12 14.93 16.23
CA LYS A 213 19.82 14.77 14.79
C LYS A 213 18.34 15.00 14.50
N LEU A 214 17.46 14.66 15.44
CA LEU A 214 16.03 14.95 15.35
C LEU A 214 15.77 16.44 15.48
N GLU A 215 16.35 17.10 16.48
CA GLU A 215 16.27 18.56 16.65
C GLU A 215 16.71 19.30 15.38
N ARG A 216 17.88 18.94 14.83
CA ARG A 216 18.36 19.53 13.57
C ARG A 216 17.39 19.31 12.40
N ARG A 217 16.69 18.17 12.35
CA ARG A 217 15.69 17.93 11.29
C ARG A 217 14.46 18.82 11.47
N VAL A 218 14.02 19.04 12.70
CA VAL A 218 12.93 19.98 12.99
C VAL A 218 13.32 21.39 12.60
N ASP A 219 14.55 21.83 12.91
CA ASP A 219 15.04 23.15 12.50
C ASP A 219 15.12 23.30 10.97
N GLN A 220 15.65 22.28 10.29
CA GLN A 220 15.72 22.25 8.83
C GLN A 220 14.36 22.25 8.16
N LEU A 221 13.36 21.65 8.83
CA LEU A 221 11.97 21.63 8.38
C LEU A 221 11.31 23.00 8.55
N ALA A 222 11.50 23.65 9.69
CA ALA A 222 10.97 24.99 9.94
C ALA A 222 11.53 26.01 8.94
N ASP A 223 12.85 26.03 8.74
CA ASP A 223 13.51 26.88 7.73
C ASP A 223 13.00 26.58 6.31
N PHE A 224 12.79 25.30 5.98
CA PHE A 224 12.29 24.93 4.66
C PHE A 224 10.84 25.36 4.44
N ALA A 225 9.97 25.20 5.44
CA ALA A 225 8.59 25.65 5.37
C ALA A 225 8.46 27.17 5.25
N GLU A 226 9.33 27.93 5.94
CA GLU A 226 9.39 29.39 5.85
C GLU A 226 9.89 29.87 4.48
N THR A 227 10.97 29.26 3.98
CA THR A 227 11.61 29.69 2.73
C THR A 227 10.94 29.14 1.47
N ARG A 228 10.12 28.08 1.58
CA ARG A 228 9.47 27.40 0.45
C ARG A 228 7.96 27.17 0.70
N PRO A 229 7.15 28.23 0.83
CA PRO A 229 5.72 28.12 1.17
C PRO A 229 4.87 27.43 0.09
N GLY A 230 5.35 27.32 -1.16
CA GLY A 230 4.66 26.54 -2.20
C GLY A 230 4.99 25.04 -2.20
N LEU A 231 5.91 24.59 -1.34
CA LEU A 231 6.29 23.18 -1.18
C LEU A 231 5.78 22.57 0.12
N LEU A 232 5.82 23.30 1.22
CA LEU A 232 5.29 22.88 2.52
C LEU A 232 4.39 23.98 3.09
N PRO A 233 3.38 23.62 3.89
CA PRO A 233 2.59 24.59 4.63
C PRO A 233 3.48 25.36 5.62
N ALA A 234 3.16 26.63 5.84
CA ALA A 234 3.84 27.45 6.82
C ALA A 234 3.73 26.83 8.23
N CYS A 235 4.86 26.72 8.93
CA CYS A 235 4.88 26.24 10.31
C CYS A 235 4.87 27.44 11.26
N SER A 236 3.85 27.54 12.10
CA SER A 236 3.80 28.58 13.15
C SER A 236 4.94 28.38 14.17
N PRO A 237 5.43 29.44 14.82
CA PRO A 237 6.41 29.32 15.90
C PRO A 237 5.97 28.34 17.00
N GLU A 238 4.66 28.31 17.30
CA GLU A 238 4.08 27.41 18.28
C GLU A 238 4.11 25.94 17.81
N LEU A 239 3.87 25.68 16.52
CA LEU A 239 4.00 24.34 15.95
C LEU A 239 5.45 23.88 15.99
N VAL A 240 6.40 24.73 15.60
CA VAL A 240 7.83 24.40 15.67
C VAL A 240 8.25 24.09 17.11
N ALA A 241 7.80 24.88 18.09
CA ALA A 241 8.07 24.62 19.50
C ALA A 241 7.50 23.25 19.96
N ARG A 242 6.28 22.91 19.54
CA ARG A 242 5.69 21.58 19.80
C ARG A 242 6.48 20.46 19.15
N LEU A 243 6.83 20.58 17.87
CA LEU A 243 7.62 19.56 17.16
C LEU A 243 8.97 19.32 17.84
N ARG A 244 9.65 20.37 18.32
CA ARG A 244 10.91 20.22 19.07
C ARG A 244 10.72 19.42 20.37
N ALA A 245 9.58 19.55 21.03
CA ALA A 245 9.25 18.79 22.22
C ALA A 245 8.80 17.36 21.90
N ASP A 246 7.92 17.19 20.91
CA ASP A 246 7.24 15.92 20.64
C ASP A 246 8.11 14.93 19.87
N VAL A 247 8.86 15.38 18.85
CA VAL A 247 9.62 14.48 17.97
C VAL A 247 10.61 13.57 18.73
N PRO A 248 11.45 14.09 19.66
CA PRO A 248 12.32 13.23 20.44
C PRO A 248 11.55 12.23 21.32
N ARG A 249 10.36 12.60 21.81
CA ARG A 249 9.51 11.74 22.63
C ARG A 249 8.95 10.59 21.81
N PHE A 250 8.43 10.85 20.61
CA PHE A 250 7.97 9.80 19.70
C PHE A 250 9.09 8.84 19.30
N ALA A 251 10.30 9.35 19.05
CA ALA A 251 11.45 8.48 18.79
C ALA A 251 11.84 7.63 20.02
N HIS A 252 11.71 8.19 21.23
CA HIS A 252 11.99 7.46 22.46
C HIS A 252 10.94 6.37 22.77
N TYR A 253 9.66 6.68 22.55
CA TYR A 253 8.53 5.80 22.84
C TYR A 253 8.05 4.97 21.63
N GLU A 254 8.84 4.87 20.56
CA GLU A 254 8.47 4.14 19.33
C GLU A 254 7.98 2.71 19.64
N GLN A 255 8.71 1.98 20.48
CA GLN A 255 8.33 0.61 20.88
C GLN A 255 7.05 0.56 21.71
N ALA A 256 6.82 1.56 22.57
CA ALA A 256 5.61 1.63 23.38
C ALA A 256 4.38 1.94 22.51
N VAL A 257 4.51 2.85 21.54
CA VAL A 257 3.47 3.13 20.55
C VAL A 257 3.17 1.88 19.72
N ALA A 258 4.19 1.20 19.22
CA ALA A 258 4.03 -0.05 18.46
C ALA A 258 3.34 -1.14 19.30
N ALA A 259 3.74 -1.30 20.56
CA ALA A 259 3.12 -2.24 21.48
C ALA A 259 1.63 -1.92 21.66
N LEU A 260 1.28 -0.67 22.01
CA LEU A 260 -0.11 -0.22 22.20
C LEU A 260 -0.98 -0.52 20.99
N LEU A 261 -0.50 -0.19 19.78
CA LEU A 261 -1.24 -0.44 18.55
C LEU A 261 -1.42 -1.95 18.27
N SER A 262 -0.45 -2.77 18.66
CA SER A 262 -0.48 -4.23 18.45
C SER A 262 -1.33 -4.99 19.46
N THR A 263 -1.39 -4.52 20.71
CA THR A 263 -2.09 -5.22 21.79
C THR A 263 -3.60 -4.95 21.80
N ASP A 264 -4.04 -3.90 21.12
CA ASP A 264 -5.46 -3.57 20.99
C ASP A 264 -6.15 -4.45 19.94
N SER A 265 -6.46 -5.69 20.33
CA SER A 265 -6.85 -6.77 19.43
C SER A 265 -8.12 -6.51 18.63
N ASP A 266 -9.04 -5.66 19.12
CA ASP A 266 -10.26 -5.30 18.40
C ASP A 266 -9.94 -4.39 17.20
N TYR A 267 -8.83 -3.65 17.28
CA TYR A 267 -8.32 -2.77 16.24
C TYR A 267 -7.21 -3.41 15.42
N VAL A 268 -7.09 -4.73 15.40
CA VAL A 268 -6.13 -5.45 14.56
C VAL A 268 -6.89 -6.36 13.60
N ALA A 269 -6.65 -6.23 12.30
CA ALA A 269 -7.23 -7.11 11.29
C ALA A 269 -6.31 -7.29 10.09
N LEU A 270 -6.65 -8.25 9.21
CA LEU A 270 -6.04 -8.37 7.89
C LEU A 270 -6.34 -7.11 7.09
N CYS A 271 -5.30 -6.38 6.70
CA CYS A 271 -5.45 -5.12 5.97
C CYS A 271 -4.40 -4.97 4.86
N HIS A 272 -4.70 -4.04 3.96
CA HIS A 272 -3.77 -3.57 2.95
C HIS A 272 -2.91 -2.43 3.54
N TRP A 273 -1.59 -2.62 3.59
CA TRP A 273 -0.69 -1.64 4.22
C TRP A 273 -0.60 -0.32 3.46
N ASN A 274 -0.61 -0.35 2.12
CA ASN A 274 -0.42 0.83 1.25
C ASN A 274 -1.58 1.00 0.25
N ALA A 275 -2.83 1.00 0.72
CA ALA A 275 -4.02 1.15 -0.14
C ALA A 275 -4.24 2.61 -0.56
N ASN A 276 -3.22 3.26 -1.14
CA ASN A 276 -3.41 4.57 -1.76
C ASN A 276 -4.20 4.44 -3.06
N ILE A 277 -4.70 5.58 -3.54
CA ILE A 277 -5.47 5.71 -4.79
C ILE A 277 -4.80 5.02 -6.00
N ASP A 278 -3.46 5.05 -6.09
CA ASP A 278 -2.71 4.44 -7.20
C ASP A 278 -2.62 2.91 -7.16
N ASN A 279 -2.99 2.31 -6.02
CA ASN A 279 -3.17 0.87 -5.82
C ASN A 279 -4.64 0.45 -5.86
N ALA A 280 -5.52 1.32 -6.35
CA ALA A 280 -6.93 1.05 -6.55
C ALA A 280 -7.34 1.18 -8.02
N TRP A 281 -8.47 0.57 -8.37
CA TRP A 281 -9.24 0.94 -9.57
C TRP A 281 -10.69 1.15 -9.21
N PHE A 282 -11.33 2.02 -9.97
CA PHE A 282 -12.68 2.50 -9.71
C PHE A 282 -13.57 2.26 -10.91
N TRP A 283 -14.83 1.92 -10.63
CA TRP A 283 -15.88 1.77 -11.64
C TRP A 283 -17.23 2.07 -10.99
N ARG A 284 -18.21 2.47 -11.80
CA ARG A 284 -19.59 2.58 -11.32
C ARG A 284 -20.33 1.29 -11.58
N ASP A 285 -21.05 0.81 -10.57
CA ASP A 285 -21.96 -0.32 -10.72
C ASP A 285 -23.25 0.09 -11.49
N PRO A 286 -24.15 -0.85 -11.81
CA PRO A 286 -25.40 -0.52 -12.51
C PRO A 286 -26.30 0.50 -11.78
N GLY A 287 -26.13 0.69 -10.46
CA GLY A 287 -26.84 1.68 -9.66
C GLY A 287 -26.14 3.05 -9.63
N GLY A 288 -25.02 3.21 -10.33
CA GLY A 288 -24.24 4.44 -10.36
C GLY A 288 -23.31 4.64 -9.16
N VAL A 289 -23.26 3.67 -8.23
CA VAL A 289 -22.41 3.75 -7.03
C VAL A 289 -20.96 3.47 -7.41
N LEU A 290 -20.05 4.35 -7.02
CA LEU A 290 -18.62 4.15 -7.21
C LEU A 290 -18.14 2.96 -6.37
N ARG A 291 -17.50 2.00 -7.04
CA ARG A 291 -16.89 0.81 -6.45
C ARG A 291 -15.38 0.93 -6.53
N CYS A 292 -14.71 0.24 -5.61
CA CYS A 292 -13.27 0.20 -5.51
C CYS A 292 -12.80 -1.26 -5.49
N GLY A 293 -11.74 -1.53 -6.24
CA GLY A 293 -10.95 -2.74 -6.16
C GLY A 293 -9.52 -2.39 -5.82
N LEU A 294 -8.82 -3.31 -5.13
CA LEU A 294 -7.48 -3.08 -4.59
C LEU A 294 -6.48 -4.07 -5.17
N MET A 295 -5.29 -3.57 -5.51
CA MET A 295 -4.17 -4.34 -6.07
C MET A 295 -2.87 -3.99 -5.36
N ASP A 296 -1.79 -4.70 -5.71
CA ASP A 296 -0.45 -4.52 -5.11
C ASP A 296 -0.41 -4.80 -3.60
N TRP A 297 -0.74 -6.05 -3.25
CA TRP A 297 -0.88 -6.52 -1.88
C TRP A 297 0.46 -6.85 -1.22
N GLY A 298 1.55 -6.21 -1.65
CA GLY A 298 2.84 -6.30 -0.98
C GLY A 298 2.71 -5.89 0.49
N CYS A 299 3.30 -6.66 1.39
CA CYS A 299 3.19 -6.46 2.85
C CYS A 299 1.76 -6.54 3.42
N VAL A 300 0.82 -7.18 2.73
CA VAL A 300 -0.49 -7.54 3.34
C VAL A 300 -0.27 -8.39 4.60
N GLY A 301 -1.04 -8.10 5.65
CA GLY A 301 -0.86 -8.79 6.93
C GLY A 301 -1.89 -8.34 7.96
N GLN A 302 -1.80 -8.93 9.16
CA GLN A 302 -2.57 -8.42 10.29
C GLN A 302 -1.86 -7.19 10.86
N MET A 303 -2.55 -6.07 10.91
CA MET A 303 -2.02 -4.79 11.41
C MET A 303 -3.12 -3.99 12.09
N ASN A 304 -2.71 -2.95 12.82
CA ASN A 304 -3.66 -2.04 13.44
C ASN A 304 -4.45 -1.27 12.37
N LEU A 305 -5.77 -1.12 12.56
CA LEU A 305 -6.66 -0.48 11.59
C LEU A 305 -6.27 0.98 11.32
N GLY A 306 -5.74 1.70 12.30
CA GLY A 306 -5.24 3.05 12.12
C GLY A 306 -4.01 3.12 11.20
N MET A 307 -3.21 2.05 11.14
CA MET A 307 -2.11 1.93 10.19
C MET A 307 -2.61 1.80 8.76
N ALA A 308 -3.67 1.00 8.55
CA ALA A 308 -4.30 0.85 7.24
C ALA A 308 -4.97 2.15 6.77
N VAL A 309 -5.61 2.90 7.68
CA VAL A 309 -6.21 4.21 7.37
C VAL A 309 -5.13 5.22 6.98
N TRP A 310 -4.01 5.32 7.73
CA TRP A 310 -2.88 6.14 7.31
C TRP A 310 -2.31 5.68 5.97
N GLY A 311 -2.14 4.36 5.79
CA GLY A 311 -1.71 3.76 4.54
C GLY A 311 -2.54 4.20 3.35
N ALA A 312 -3.86 4.31 3.54
CA ALA A 312 -4.81 4.75 2.53
C ALA A 312 -4.81 6.26 2.25
N MET A 313 -4.74 7.08 3.30
CA MET A 313 -4.97 8.52 3.22
C MET A 313 -3.68 9.36 3.25
N SER A 314 -2.51 8.76 3.48
CA SER A 314 -1.25 9.49 3.64
C SER A 314 -0.90 10.36 2.42
N GLY A 315 -1.29 9.93 1.22
CA GLY A 315 -1.13 10.69 -0.01
C GLY A 315 -2.26 11.67 -0.35
N ALA A 316 -3.30 11.74 0.47
CA ALA A 316 -4.49 12.55 0.20
C ALA A 316 -4.19 14.06 0.20
N GLU A 317 -5.03 14.84 -0.48
CA GLU A 317 -5.04 16.30 -0.29
C GLU A 317 -5.41 16.63 1.16
N THR A 318 -4.78 17.68 1.71
CA THR A 318 -4.94 18.08 3.11
C THR A 318 -6.41 18.37 3.47
N ASP A 319 -7.20 18.90 2.52
CA ASP A 319 -8.61 19.21 2.73
C ASP A 319 -9.45 17.97 3.06
N LEU A 320 -9.07 16.77 2.58
CA LEU A 320 -9.74 15.52 2.97
C LEU A 320 -9.48 15.18 4.44
N TRP A 321 -8.30 15.50 4.95
CA TRP A 321 -7.99 15.36 6.37
C TRP A 321 -8.74 16.39 7.22
N ASP A 322 -8.82 17.63 6.77
CA ASP A 322 -9.45 18.71 7.52
C ASP A 322 -10.98 18.56 7.58
N LEU A 323 -11.61 18.33 6.43
CA LEU A 323 -13.07 18.41 6.29
C LEU A 323 -13.76 17.06 6.45
N HIS A 324 -13.08 15.95 6.17
CA HIS A 324 -13.73 14.65 5.97
C HIS A 324 -13.15 13.50 6.79
N PHE A 325 -12.07 13.70 7.56
CA PHE A 325 -11.43 12.59 8.27
C PHE A 325 -12.37 11.89 9.26
N ASP A 326 -13.07 12.65 10.10
CA ASP A 326 -14.02 12.08 11.06
C ASP A 326 -15.19 11.35 10.36
N GLU A 327 -15.67 11.86 9.21
CA GLU A 327 -16.70 11.19 8.40
C GLU A 327 -16.19 9.85 7.83
N LEU A 328 -14.97 9.83 7.30
CA LEU A 328 -14.35 8.63 6.74
C LEU A 328 -14.09 7.58 7.84
N LEU A 329 -13.71 7.99 9.05
CA LEU A 329 -13.59 7.09 10.18
C LEU A 329 -14.94 6.51 10.60
N GLN A 330 -16.00 7.34 10.63
CA GLN A 330 -17.35 6.86 10.92
C GLN A 330 -17.83 5.85 9.86
N LEU A 331 -17.56 6.12 8.58
CA LEU A 331 -17.84 5.18 7.50
C LEU A 331 -17.09 3.86 7.70
N PHE A 332 -15.81 3.93 8.04
CA PHE A 332 -14.97 2.75 8.28
C PHE A 332 -15.56 1.87 9.38
N VAL A 333 -15.82 2.42 10.57
CA VAL A 333 -16.32 1.61 11.70
C VAL A 333 -17.71 1.04 11.43
N THR A 334 -18.54 1.79 10.68
CA THR A 334 -19.88 1.33 10.28
C THR A 334 -19.79 0.13 9.34
N GLU A 335 -19.03 0.24 8.24
CA GLU A 335 -18.88 -0.86 7.27
C GLU A 335 -18.15 -2.07 7.89
N PHE A 336 -17.17 -1.82 8.77
CA PHE A 336 -16.47 -2.86 9.52
C PHE A 336 -17.44 -3.68 10.38
N HIS A 337 -18.31 -3.00 11.13
CA HIS A 337 -19.33 -3.66 11.95
C HIS A 337 -20.40 -4.36 11.10
N CYS A 338 -20.86 -3.74 10.01
CA CYS A 338 -21.79 -4.37 9.05
C CYS A 338 -21.23 -5.69 8.46
N CYS A 339 -19.90 -5.81 8.38
CA CYS A 339 -19.24 -7.04 7.94
C CYS A 339 -19.00 -8.06 9.06
N GLY A 340 -19.53 -7.82 10.26
CA GLY A 340 -19.46 -8.72 11.42
C GLY A 340 -18.23 -8.50 12.31
N GLY A 341 -17.49 -7.40 12.13
CA GLY A 341 -16.47 -6.99 13.09
C GLY A 341 -17.10 -6.47 14.40
N PRO A 342 -16.32 -6.42 15.51
CA PRO A 342 -16.78 -5.81 16.75
C PRO A 342 -17.16 -4.32 16.55
N GLU A 343 -17.96 -3.78 17.45
CA GLU A 343 -18.25 -2.35 17.46
C GLU A 343 -16.98 -1.58 17.89
N LEU A 344 -16.51 -0.68 17.02
CA LEU A 344 -15.31 0.12 17.25
C LEU A 344 -15.68 1.55 17.58
N ASP A 345 -14.96 2.14 18.53
CA ASP A 345 -15.00 3.58 18.76
C ASP A 345 -14.18 4.33 17.68
N PRO A 346 -14.80 5.23 16.90
CA PRO A 346 -14.11 6.05 15.89
C PRO A 346 -13.09 7.02 16.50
N VAL A 347 -13.27 7.46 17.76
CA VAL A 347 -12.31 8.34 18.44
C VAL A 347 -11.01 7.60 18.75
N ARG A 348 -11.11 6.37 19.23
CA ARG A 348 -9.95 5.48 19.43
C ARG A 348 -9.29 5.09 18.11
N LEU A 349 -10.05 4.83 17.05
CA LEU A 349 -9.48 4.60 15.71
C LEU A 349 -8.68 5.81 15.22
N ARG A 350 -9.23 7.02 15.38
CA ARG A 350 -8.55 8.29 15.08
C ARG A 350 -7.22 8.38 15.82
N ARG A 351 -7.23 8.12 17.13
CA ARG A 351 -6.03 8.15 17.96
C ARG A 351 -4.96 7.18 17.43
N HIS A 352 -5.33 5.95 17.09
CA HIS A 352 -4.39 4.99 16.52
C HIS A 352 -3.78 5.47 15.20
N THR A 353 -4.61 6.02 14.30
CA THR A 353 -4.14 6.59 13.02
C THR A 353 -3.13 7.70 13.25
N LEU A 354 -3.42 8.63 14.17
CA LEU A 354 -2.55 9.77 14.46
C LEU A 354 -1.24 9.38 15.15
N LEU A 355 -1.28 8.47 16.13
CA LEU A 355 -0.07 7.95 16.80
C LEU A 355 0.84 7.22 15.81
N TYR A 356 0.26 6.39 14.95
CA TYR A 356 1.03 5.71 13.91
C TYR A 356 1.61 6.68 12.89
N ALA A 357 0.81 7.63 12.39
CA ALA A 357 1.27 8.65 11.45
C ALA A 357 2.45 9.44 12.03
N ALA A 358 2.39 9.81 13.31
CA ALA A 358 3.45 10.50 14.02
C ALA A 358 4.73 9.68 14.13
N ALA A 359 4.64 8.43 14.59
CA ALA A 359 5.78 7.52 14.70
C ALA A 359 6.45 7.29 13.33
N MET A 360 5.65 6.99 12.29
CA MET A 360 6.12 6.87 10.90
C MET A 360 6.74 8.18 10.39
N GLY A 361 6.14 9.32 10.71
CA GLY A 361 6.61 10.64 10.32
C GLY A 361 8.01 10.95 10.87
N VAL A 362 8.23 10.66 12.15
CA VAL A 362 9.54 10.81 12.81
C VAL A 362 10.59 9.89 12.17
N ALA A 363 10.23 8.64 11.91
CA ALA A 363 11.13 7.66 11.32
C ALA A 363 11.50 7.99 9.85
N TRP A 364 10.54 8.48 9.05
CA TRP A 364 10.68 8.53 7.59
C TRP A 364 10.58 9.92 6.97
N LEU A 365 9.70 10.80 7.45
CA LEU A 365 9.32 12.03 6.74
C LEU A 365 10.10 13.28 7.17
N LEU A 366 10.65 13.33 8.38
CA LEU A 366 11.46 14.49 8.82
C LEU A 366 12.75 14.70 7.99
N GLY A 367 13.14 13.74 7.16
CA GLY A 367 14.28 13.86 6.25
C GLY A 367 13.96 14.52 4.90
N VAL A 368 12.70 14.80 4.61
CA VAL A 368 12.26 15.27 3.28
C VAL A 368 12.91 16.60 2.86
N PRO A 369 13.02 17.64 3.71
CA PRO A 369 13.72 18.87 3.31
C PRO A 369 15.16 18.63 2.82
N ALA A 370 15.89 17.72 3.46
CA ALA A 370 17.24 17.34 3.03
C ALA A 370 17.23 16.54 1.73
N LEU A 371 16.22 15.69 1.52
CA LEU A 371 16.03 14.97 0.25
C LEU A 371 15.78 15.96 -0.91
N ILE A 372 14.89 16.94 -0.73
CA ILE A 372 14.58 17.94 -1.75
C ILE A 372 15.81 18.79 -2.09
N ARG A 373 16.51 19.31 -1.06
CA ARG A 373 17.75 20.10 -1.26
C ARG A 373 18.85 19.31 -1.99
N LYS A 374 18.91 17.98 -1.82
CA LYS A 374 19.87 17.12 -2.53
C LYS A 374 19.43 16.83 -3.97
N ARG A 375 18.13 16.81 -4.24
CA ARG A 375 17.56 16.43 -5.55
C ARG A 375 17.67 17.55 -6.58
N PHE A 376 17.60 18.80 -6.14
CA PHE A 376 17.54 19.96 -7.03
C PHE A 376 18.65 20.97 -6.77
N GLU A 377 19.35 21.38 -7.82
CA GLU A 377 20.26 22.53 -7.77
C GLU A 377 19.47 23.84 -7.60
N ALA A 378 18.39 23.99 -8.36
CA ALA A 378 17.40 25.04 -8.21
C ALA A 378 16.07 24.41 -7.78
N ILE A 379 15.73 24.55 -6.50
CA ILE A 379 14.51 23.96 -5.92
C ILE A 379 13.29 24.69 -6.52
N PRO A 380 12.33 23.95 -7.12
CA PRO A 380 11.09 24.54 -7.62
C PRO A 380 10.26 25.21 -6.51
N ASP A 381 9.54 26.28 -6.84
CA ASP A 381 8.78 27.04 -5.84
C ASP A 381 7.37 26.51 -5.58
N SER A 382 6.93 25.48 -6.30
CA SER A 382 5.58 24.90 -6.17
C SER A 382 5.59 23.37 -6.28
N ARG A 383 4.78 22.69 -5.46
CA ARG A 383 4.57 21.23 -5.54
C ARG A 383 3.98 20.80 -6.89
N LEU A 384 3.31 21.71 -7.60
CA LEU A 384 2.71 21.48 -8.91
C LEU A 384 3.72 21.60 -10.05
N HIS A 385 4.96 22.01 -9.77
CA HIS A 385 5.99 22.11 -10.80
C HIS A 385 6.28 20.73 -11.41
N PRO A 386 6.43 20.59 -12.76
CA PRO A 386 6.61 19.28 -13.42
C PRO A 386 7.72 18.41 -12.82
N LEU A 387 8.86 19.01 -12.45
CA LEU A 387 9.97 18.28 -11.81
C LEU A 387 9.63 17.62 -10.46
N ILE A 388 8.58 18.09 -9.77
CA ILE A 388 8.05 17.48 -8.56
C ILE A 388 6.85 16.62 -8.92
N ARG A 389 5.87 17.19 -9.65
CA ARG A 389 4.63 16.54 -10.07
C ARG A 389 4.89 15.19 -10.76
N ASP A 390 5.89 15.10 -11.63
CA ASP A 390 6.13 13.90 -12.44
C ASP A 390 7.12 12.91 -11.79
N ASP A 391 7.66 13.23 -10.60
CA ASP A 391 8.57 12.37 -9.83
C ASP A 391 7.95 11.96 -8.49
N GLU A 392 7.39 10.75 -8.45
CA GLU A 392 6.75 10.21 -7.24
C GLU A 392 7.69 10.15 -6.03
N SER A 393 8.98 9.91 -6.25
CA SER A 393 9.99 9.84 -5.18
C SER A 393 10.22 11.18 -4.47
N VAL A 394 9.72 12.27 -5.07
CA VAL A 394 9.77 13.64 -4.56
C VAL A 394 8.37 14.07 -4.10
N ARG A 395 7.37 13.95 -4.98
CA ARG A 395 5.97 14.34 -4.72
C ARG A 395 5.38 13.63 -3.51
N ALA A 396 5.48 12.30 -3.45
CA ALA A 396 4.82 11.51 -2.42
C ALA A 396 5.30 11.86 -1.01
N PRO A 397 6.61 11.82 -0.70
CA PRO A 397 7.07 12.18 0.63
C PRO A 397 6.85 13.66 0.98
N LEU A 398 6.80 14.57 -0.01
CA LEU A 398 6.46 15.97 0.21
C LEU A 398 4.99 16.13 0.67
N GLN A 399 4.03 15.54 -0.05
CA GLN A 399 2.61 15.58 0.33
C GLN A 399 2.36 14.88 1.68
N MET A 400 2.96 13.72 1.90
CA MET A 400 2.84 13.00 3.17
C MET A 400 3.40 13.82 4.34
N LEU A 401 4.49 14.57 4.14
CA LEU A 401 5.01 15.48 5.16
C LEU A 401 4.05 16.65 5.41
N SER A 402 3.44 17.24 4.38
CA SER A 402 2.42 18.28 4.54
C SER A 402 1.24 17.79 5.37
N ASN A 403 0.73 16.58 5.09
CA ASN A 403 -0.33 15.95 5.88
C ASN A 403 0.10 15.69 7.32
N LEU A 404 1.33 15.19 7.53
CA LEU A 404 1.87 14.98 8.87
C LEU A 404 1.88 16.27 9.68
N LEU A 405 2.39 17.38 9.11
CA LEU A 405 2.47 18.67 9.79
C LEU A 405 1.08 19.22 10.12
N PHE A 406 0.15 19.12 9.18
CA PHE A 406 -1.25 19.51 9.39
C PHE A 406 -1.86 18.74 10.57
N LEU A 407 -1.76 17.40 10.56
CA LEU A 407 -2.32 16.56 11.60
C LEU A 407 -1.66 16.80 12.97
N TRP A 408 -0.35 17.02 12.99
CA TRP A 408 0.40 17.30 14.22
C TRP A 408 -0.11 18.57 14.91
N ASP A 409 -0.35 19.61 14.11
CA ASP A 409 -0.87 20.88 14.59
C ASP A 409 -2.32 20.76 15.04
N ARG A 410 -3.17 20.24 14.13
CA ARG A 410 -4.62 20.18 14.28
C ARG A 410 -5.10 19.32 15.44
N HIS A 411 -4.39 18.24 15.73
CA HIS A 411 -4.81 17.23 16.71
C HIS A 411 -3.93 17.16 17.95
N ARG A 412 -2.97 18.08 18.12
CA ARG A 412 -2.10 18.14 19.31
C ARG A 412 -1.48 16.78 19.61
N VAL A 413 -0.78 16.23 18.61
CA VAL A 413 -0.29 14.84 18.63
C VAL A 413 0.56 14.49 19.86
N GLY A 414 1.32 15.46 20.42
CA GLY A 414 2.01 15.27 21.71
C GLY A 414 1.08 14.93 22.88
N GLU A 415 -0.08 15.58 22.98
CA GLU A 415 -1.10 15.32 24.01
C GLU A 415 -1.72 13.92 23.83
N LEU A 416 -1.83 13.43 22.60
CA LEU A 416 -2.29 12.06 22.32
C LEU A 416 -1.27 11.02 22.78
N LEU A 417 0.02 11.30 22.64
CA LEU A 417 1.09 10.44 23.18
C LEU A 417 1.03 10.41 24.71
N ASP A 418 0.84 11.57 25.35
CA ASP A 418 0.67 11.65 26.81
C ASP A 418 -0.51 10.81 27.30
N ALA A 419 -1.67 10.94 26.65
CA ALA A 419 -2.84 10.14 26.99
C ALA A 419 -2.60 8.65 26.78
N ALA A 420 -1.94 8.26 25.69
CA ALA A 420 -1.65 6.87 25.37
C ALA A 420 -0.65 6.21 26.33
N LEU A 421 0.30 6.98 26.89
CA LEU A 421 1.26 6.49 27.87
C LEU A 421 0.70 6.42 29.30
N ALA A 422 -0.47 7.02 29.55
CA ALA A 422 -1.14 7.00 30.84
C ALA A 422 -2.16 5.85 30.99
N GLU A 423 -2.45 5.12 29.91
CA GLU A 423 -3.24 3.89 29.88
C GLU A 423 -2.39 2.67 30.25
#